data_AF-A0A9P6ZMR4-F1
#
_entry.id   AF-A0A9P6ZMR4-F1
#
_cell.length_a   1.000
_cell.length_b   1.000
_cell.length_c   1.000
_cell.angle_alpha   90.00
_cell.angle_beta   90.00
_cell.angle_gamma   90.00
#
_symmetry.space_group_name_H-M   'P 1'
#
loop_
_entity.id
_entity.type
_entity.pdbx_description
1 polymer ?
#
loop_
_entity_poly.entity_id
_entity_poly.type
_entity_poly.pdbx_seq_one_letter_code
_entity_poly.pdbx_strand_id
1 'polypeptide(L)'
;ATRLKVQIGHYVAPEPLKEGLKPTIYNGGSLSRAHMGINHPVLASFLCPISALADFNRDPILARKWMEIGRIRMTSIDFPTFLWAGNPPGSRYNEDMMSEGLFQGYFLERVSVSIDYMRISY
;
A
#
# COMPACT_ATOMS: atom_id res chain seq x y z
N ALA A 1 8.66 -12.98 12.46
CA ALA A 1 8.12 -11.86 11.64
C ALA A 1 9.02 -10.62 11.56
N THR A 2 10.22 -10.60 12.17
CA THR A 2 11.10 -9.41 12.27
C THR A 2 11.86 -9.05 10.99
N ARG A 3 12.08 -10.01 10.07
CA ARG A 3 12.85 -9.82 8.82
C ARG A 3 12.09 -9.07 7.72
N LEU A 4 10.75 -9.21 7.69
CA LEU A 4 9.90 -8.58 6.68
C LEU A 4 9.86 -7.06 6.80
N LYS A 5 9.91 -6.54 8.03
CA LYS A 5 9.85 -5.08 8.29
C LYS A 5 10.96 -4.32 7.59
N VAL A 6 12.16 -4.90 7.53
CA VAL A 6 13.35 -4.29 6.90
C VAL A 6 13.19 -4.22 5.37
N GLN A 7 12.24 -4.94 4.80
CA GLN A 7 12.10 -5.10 3.36
C GLN A 7 10.83 -4.44 2.80
N ILE A 8 10.03 -3.78 3.65
CA ILE A 8 8.79 -3.07 3.25
C ILE A 8 9.07 -2.07 2.12
N GLY A 9 10.16 -1.31 2.25
CA GLY A 9 10.55 -0.33 1.22
C GLY A 9 10.80 -0.95 -0.15
N HIS A 10 11.24 -2.21 -0.22
CA HIS A 10 11.50 -2.91 -1.46
C HIS A 10 10.21 -3.46 -2.07
N TYR A 11 9.40 -4.26 -1.36
CA TYR A 11 8.27 -4.93 -2.03
C TYR A 11 7.14 -3.99 -2.44
N VAL A 12 7.00 -2.84 -1.77
CA VAL A 12 5.96 -1.86 -2.05
C VAL A 12 6.29 -0.96 -3.25
N ALA A 13 7.57 -0.74 -3.59
CA ALA A 13 7.94 0.17 -4.66
C ALA A 13 7.62 -0.41 -6.04
N PRO A 14 6.89 0.26 -6.96
CA PRO A 14 6.43 -0.35 -8.23
C PRO A 14 7.52 -1.02 -9.07
N GLU A 15 8.76 -0.54 -9.00
CA GLU A 15 9.91 -1.16 -9.65
C GLU A 15 11.09 -1.25 -8.67
N PRO A 16 11.15 -2.28 -7.81
CA PRO A 16 12.03 -2.29 -6.64
C PRO A 16 13.51 -2.37 -6.99
N LEU A 17 13.82 -2.88 -8.19
CA LEU A 17 15.18 -2.96 -8.74
C LEU A 17 15.62 -1.65 -9.40
N LYS A 18 14.68 -0.74 -9.72
CA LYS A 18 14.97 0.54 -10.37
C LYS A 18 14.90 1.71 -9.39
N GLU A 19 13.84 1.76 -8.58
CA GLU A 19 13.59 2.86 -7.65
C GLU A 19 12.88 2.36 -6.39
N GLY A 20 13.43 2.67 -5.22
CA GLY A 20 12.75 2.44 -3.95
C GLY A 20 11.63 3.44 -3.70
N LEU A 21 10.82 3.21 -2.66
CA LEU A 21 9.79 4.18 -2.27
C LEU A 21 10.38 5.55 -1.96
N LYS A 22 9.71 6.60 -2.42
CA LYS A 22 9.98 8.00 -2.05
C LYS A 22 8.84 8.53 -1.17
N PRO A 23 9.14 9.16 -0.01
CA PRO A 23 10.45 9.25 0.64
C PRO A 23 10.97 7.89 1.14
N THR A 24 12.30 7.71 1.20
CA THR A 24 12.90 6.43 1.61
C THR A 24 12.48 6.04 3.02
N ILE A 25 11.99 4.81 3.19
CA ILE A 25 11.67 4.25 4.50
C ILE A 25 12.97 3.75 5.13
N TYR A 26 13.52 4.52 6.08
CA TYR A 26 14.72 4.12 6.82
C TYR A 26 14.39 2.99 7.80
N ASN A 27 15.15 1.89 7.72
CA ASN A 27 15.03 0.79 8.67
C ASN A 27 15.86 1.05 9.91
N GLY A 28 15.20 1.29 11.04
CA GLY A 28 15.83 1.44 12.35
C GLY A 28 15.70 2.84 12.93
N GLY A 29 15.15 2.93 14.15
CA GLY A 29 14.97 4.17 14.90
C GLY A 29 13.50 4.57 15.09
N SER A 30 13.23 5.43 16.07
CA SER A 30 11.89 5.96 16.38
C SER A 30 11.27 6.73 15.20
N LEU A 31 12.12 7.38 14.39
CA LEU A 31 11.76 8.11 13.17
C LEU A 31 11.26 7.19 12.03
N SER A 32 11.58 5.89 12.05
CA SER A 32 11.11 4.96 11.01
C SER A 32 9.59 4.78 11.01
N ARG A 33 8.96 4.81 12.21
CA ARG A 33 7.50 4.69 12.35
C ARG A 33 6.75 5.92 11.87
N ALA A 34 7.36 7.10 11.98
CA ALA A 34 6.80 8.35 11.48
C ALA A 34 6.69 8.38 9.95
N HIS A 35 7.43 7.53 9.24
CA HIS A 35 7.45 7.45 7.78
C HIS A 35 6.79 6.17 7.23
N MET A 36 5.87 5.57 7.99
CA MET A 36 5.13 4.36 7.58
C MET A 36 3.61 4.58 7.61
N GLY A 37 2.87 3.66 6.97
CA GLY A 37 1.41 3.66 6.96
C GLY A 37 0.84 4.96 6.37
N ILE A 38 -0.18 5.53 7.02
CA ILE A 38 -0.88 6.75 6.56
C ILE A 38 0.04 7.98 6.52
N ASN A 39 1.14 7.99 7.28
CA ASN A 39 2.08 9.10 7.28
C ASN A 39 2.94 9.16 6.00
N HIS A 40 3.12 8.02 5.31
CA HIS A 40 3.88 7.97 4.07
C HIS A 40 2.94 8.15 2.87
N PRO A 41 3.19 9.08 1.94
CA PRO A 41 2.25 9.40 0.85
C PRO A 41 1.87 8.18 -0.02
N VAL A 42 2.85 7.36 -0.40
CA VAL A 42 2.59 6.14 -1.19
C VAL A 42 1.87 5.05 -0.38
N LEU A 43 2.29 4.76 0.85
CA LEU A 43 1.60 3.75 1.67
C LEU A 43 0.19 4.18 2.05
N ALA A 44 -0.03 5.49 2.24
CA ALA A 44 -1.34 6.03 2.52
C ALA A 44 -2.30 5.82 1.36
N SER A 45 -1.85 5.99 0.11
CA SER A 45 -2.71 5.70 -1.05
C SER A 45 -3.06 4.21 -1.12
N PHE A 46 -2.14 3.33 -0.73
CA PHE A 46 -2.33 1.87 -0.74
C PHE A 46 -3.32 1.42 0.33
N LEU A 47 -3.27 2.06 1.50
CA LEU A 47 -4.17 1.79 2.63
C LEU A 47 -5.52 2.52 2.52
N CYS A 48 -5.64 3.47 1.61
CA CYS A 48 -6.89 4.19 1.38
C CYS A 48 -7.98 3.19 0.95
N PRO A 49 -9.21 3.30 1.50
CA PRO A 49 -10.35 2.54 0.99
C PRO A 49 -10.55 2.83 -0.49
N ILE A 50 -10.87 1.80 -1.28
CA ILE A 50 -11.02 1.96 -2.73
C ILE A 50 -12.09 2.99 -3.11
N SER A 51 -13.15 3.10 -2.30
CA SER A 51 -14.22 4.08 -2.44
C SER A 51 -13.77 5.53 -2.26
N ALA A 52 -12.66 5.77 -1.56
CA ALA A 52 -12.09 7.09 -1.31
C ALA A 52 -10.87 7.39 -2.20
N LEU A 53 -10.49 6.48 -3.11
CA LEU A 53 -9.29 6.64 -3.95
C LEU A 53 -9.38 7.87 -4.86
N ALA A 54 -10.56 8.16 -5.42
CA ALA A 54 -10.76 9.34 -6.27
C ALA A 54 -10.50 10.65 -5.51
N ASP A 55 -11.03 10.76 -4.29
CA ASP A 55 -10.79 11.90 -3.41
C ASP A 55 -9.33 12.00 -2.98
N PHE A 56 -8.69 10.85 -2.70
CA PHE A 56 -7.28 10.79 -2.39
C PHE A 56 -6.41 11.29 -3.55
N ASN A 57 -6.72 10.91 -4.79
CA ASN A 57 -5.99 11.36 -5.97
C ASN A 57 -6.19 12.86 -6.24
N ARG A 58 -7.35 13.40 -5.88
CA ARG A 58 -7.66 14.84 -6.01
C ARG A 58 -6.91 15.68 -4.99
N ASP A 59 -6.91 15.29 -3.72
CA ASP A 59 -6.18 15.97 -2.64
C ASP A 59 -5.56 14.97 -1.65
N PRO A 60 -4.34 14.48 -1.91
CA PRO A 60 -3.70 13.46 -1.08
C PRO A 60 -3.26 14.01 0.28
N ILE A 61 -3.18 15.34 0.47
CA ILE A 61 -2.84 15.93 1.76
C ILE A 61 -4.08 15.91 2.66
N LEU A 62 -5.21 16.38 2.14
CA LEU A 62 -6.47 16.41 2.88
C LEU A 62 -6.99 15.00 3.15
N ALA A 63 -6.94 14.10 2.16
CA ALA A 63 -7.39 12.72 2.33
C ALA A 63 -6.58 11.98 3.39
N ARG A 64 -5.26 12.18 3.46
CA ARG A 64 -4.44 11.63 4.56
C ARG A 64 -4.86 12.14 5.92
N LYS A 65 -5.10 13.45 6.06
CA LYS A 65 -5.61 14.03 7.31
C LYS A 65 -6.97 13.43 7.69
N TRP A 66 -7.84 13.17 6.71
CA TRP A 66 -9.13 12.53 6.94
C TRP A 66 -9.02 11.07 7.36
N MET A 67 -8.07 10.33 6.80
CA MET A 67 -7.77 8.96 7.26
C MET A 67 -7.22 8.96 8.69
N GLU A 68 -6.33 9.90 9.02
CA GLU A 68 -5.75 10.01 10.37
C GLU A 68 -6.80 10.29 11.45
N ILE A 69 -7.75 11.19 11.18
CA ILE A 69 -8.83 11.52 12.13
C ILE A 69 -10.04 10.56 12.06
N GLY A 70 -9.99 9.52 11.22
CA GLY A 70 -11.09 8.56 11.04
C GLY A 70 -12.34 9.11 10.34
N ARG A 71 -12.21 10.21 9.58
CA ARG A 71 -13.31 10.79 8.79
C ARG A 71 -13.62 9.96 7.55
N ILE A 72 -12.61 9.34 6.95
CA ILE A 72 -12.82 8.28 5.94
C ILE A 72 -13.12 6.99 6.71
N ARG A 73 -14.38 6.55 6.66
CA ARG A 73 -14.79 5.29 7.28
C ARG A 73 -14.34 4.13 6.42
N MET A 74 -13.69 3.16 7.05
CA MET A 74 -13.39 1.86 6.47
C MET A 74 -14.14 0.82 7.29
N THR A 75 -15.24 0.32 6.74
CA THR A 75 -16.00 -0.79 7.31
C THR A 75 -15.38 -2.12 6.91
N SER A 76 -15.90 -3.24 7.43
CA SER A 76 -15.39 -4.57 7.10
C SER A 76 -15.58 -4.97 5.62
N ILE A 77 -16.43 -4.25 4.88
CA ILE A 77 -16.63 -4.46 3.44
C ILE A 77 -15.74 -3.53 2.59
N ASP A 78 -15.13 -2.51 3.21
CA ASP A 78 -14.25 -1.58 2.53
C ASP A 78 -12.83 -2.15 2.50
N PHE A 79 -12.33 -2.33 1.28
CA PHE A 79 -11.01 -2.88 1.07
C PHE A 79 -9.99 -1.81 0.67
N PRO A 80 -8.72 -1.97 1.08
CA PRO A 80 -7.66 -1.06 0.69
C PRO A 80 -7.29 -1.21 -0.79
N THR A 81 -6.82 -0.12 -1.40
CA THR A 81 -6.54 -0.07 -2.84
C THR A 81 -5.45 -1.05 -3.30
N PHE A 82 -4.51 -1.42 -2.42
CA PHE A 82 -3.45 -2.36 -2.78
C PHE A 82 -3.95 -3.75 -3.17
N LEU A 83 -5.21 -4.09 -2.89
CA LEU A 83 -5.80 -5.35 -3.33
C LEU A 83 -6.09 -5.37 -4.84
N TRP A 84 -6.32 -4.23 -5.46
CA TRP A 84 -6.67 -4.17 -6.88
C TRP A 84 -5.46 -4.03 -7.80
N ALA A 85 -5.58 -4.62 -8.98
CA ALA A 85 -4.63 -4.47 -10.07
C ALA A 85 -4.38 -3.00 -10.45
N GLY A 86 -3.21 -2.75 -11.04
CA GLY A 86 -2.82 -1.43 -11.53
C GLY A 86 -1.49 -0.95 -10.96
N ASN A 87 -0.95 0.10 -11.59
CA ASN A 87 0.19 0.86 -11.10
C ASN A 87 -0.08 2.36 -11.33
N PRO A 88 -0.36 3.15 -10.28
CA PRO A 88 -0.43 2.76 -8.86
C PRO A 88 -1.57 1.77 -8.56
N PRO A 89 -1.54 1.03 -7.43
CA PRO A 89 -2.60 0.08 -7.08
C PRO A 89 -3.99 0.71 -7.06
N GLY A 90 -5.00 -0.05 -7.49
CA GLY A 90 -6.36 0.44 -7.64
C GLY A 90 -6.60 1.30 -8.90
N SER A 91 -5.59 1.57 -9.74
CA SER A 91 -5.79 2.35 -10.97
C SER A 91 -6.65 1.65 -12.03
N ARG A 92 -6.88 0.34 -11.89
CA ARG A 92 -7.79 -0.45 -12.72
C ARG A 92 -9.09 -0.83 -11.99
N TYR A 93 -9.39 -0.16 -10.88
CA TYR A 93 -10.66 -0.39 -10.18
C TYR A 93 -11.83 0.05 -11.05
N ASN A 94 -12.81 -0.83 -11.15
CA ASN A 94 -14.06 -0.62 -11.86
C ASN A 94 -15.21 -0.74 -10.85
N GLU A 95 -15.95 0.35 -10.63
CA GLU A 95 -17.05 0.36 -9.67
C GLU A 95 -18.22 -0.52 -10.10
N ASP A 96 -18.46 -0.66 -11.41
CA ASP A 96 -19.49 -1.53 -11.96
C ASP A 96 -19.13 -3.02 -11.84
N MET A 97 -17.83 -3.32 -11.72
CA MET A 97 -17.29 -4.68 -11.63
C MET A 97 -16.22 -4.78 -10.54
N MET A 98 -16.62 -4.58 -9.28
CA MET A 98 -15.70 -4.48 -8.14
C MET A 98 -14.78 -5.70 -7.96
N SER A 99 -15.18 -6.89 -8.39
CA SER A 99 -14.35 -8.11 -8.32
C SER A 99 -13.23 -8.15 -9.37
N GLU A 100 -13.32 -7.33 -10.42
CA GLU A 100 -12.32 -7.26 -11.48
C GLU A 100 -10.98 -6.79 -10.93
N GLY A 101 -9.94 -7.60 -11.10
CA GLY A 101 -8.59 -7.26 -10.61
C GLY A 101 -8.43 -7.31 -9.08
N LEU A 102 -9.44 -7.75 -8.32
CA LEU A 102 -9.34 -7.93 -6.87
C LEU A 102 -8.34 -9.05 -6.54
N PHE A 103 -7.50 -8.80 -5.53
CA PHE A 103 -6.35 -9.61 -5.14
C PHE A 103 -5.24 -9.75 -6.21
N GLN A 104 -5.26 -8.91 -7.25
CA GLN A 104 -4.24 -8.87 -8.31
C GLN A 104 -3.34 -7.63 -8.24
N GLY A 105 -3.33 -6.92 -7.09
CA GLY A 105 -2.37 -5.85 -6.87
C GLY A 105 -0.94 -6.39 -6.80
N TYR A 106 0.00 -5.74 -7.50
CA TYR A 106 1.41 -6.19 -7.58
C TYR A 106 2.07 -6.35 -6.20
N PHE A 107 1.58 -5.62 -5.18
CA PHE A 107 2.05 -5.75 -3.82
C PHE A 107 1.82 -7.17 -3.27
N LEU A 108 0.65 -7.77 -3.53
CA LEU A 108 0.30 -9.11 -3.07
C LEU A 108 1.16 -10.18 -3.73
N GLU A 109 1.36 -10.07 -5.05
CA GLU A 109 2.23 -10.97 -5.82
C GLU A 109 3.64 -11.02 -5.21
N ARG A 110 4.18 -9.86 -4.83
CA ARG A 110 5.53 -9.76 -4.28
C ARG A 110 5.64 -10.26 -2.86
N VAL A 111 4.62 -10.02 -2.04
CA VAL A 111 4.56 -10.59 -0.70
C VAL A 111 4.55 -12.12 -0.80
N SER A 112 3.78 -12.69 -1.73
CA SER A 112 3.78 -14.13 -1.98
C SER A 112 5.17 -14.64 -2.33
N VAL A 113 5.82 -14.06 -3.36
CA VAL A 113 7.18 -14.45 -3.78
C VAL A 113 8.17 -14.34 -2.62
N SER A 114 8.11 -13.26 -1.84
CA SER A 114 9.03 -13.03 -0.72
C SER A 114 8.85 -14.03 0.43
N ILE A 115 7.60 -14.48 0.66
CA ILE A 115 7.30 -15.54 1.62
C ILE A 115 7.87 -16.88 1.15
N ASP A 116 7.74 -17.20 -0.13
CA ASP A 116 8.26 -18.45 -0.70
C ASP A 116 9.79 -18.51 -0.66
N TYR A 117 10.48 -17.41 -1.02
CA TYR A 117 11.95 -17.32 -0.89
C TYR A 117 12.42 -17.56 0.55
N MET A 118 11.69 -17.06 1.55
CA MET A 118 12.03 -17.30 2.95
C MET A 118 11.74 -18.73 3.41
N ARG A 119 10.78 -19.44 2.80
CA ARG A 119 10.50 -20.86 3.11
C ARG A 119 11.56 -21.80 2.59
N ILE A 120 12.17 -21.50 1.44
CA ILE A 120 13.21 -22.34 0.81
C ILE A 120 14.58 -22.17 1.50
N SER A 121 14.76 -21.13 2.31
CA SER A 121 16.02 -20.82 3.00
C SER A 121 16.19 -21.48 4.38
N TYR A 122 15.39 -22.52 4.67
CA TYR A 122 15.43 -23.35 5.88
C TYR A 122 15.54 -24.83 5.49
#